data_AF-A0AA36F1Z9-F1
#
_entry.id   AF-A0AA36F1Z9-F1
#
_cell.length_a   1.000
_cell.length_b   1.000
_cell.length_c   1.000
_cell.angle_alpha   90.00
_cell.angle_beta   90.00
_cell.angle_gamma   90.00
#
_symmetry.space_group_name_H-M   'P 1'
#
loop_
_entity.id
_entity.type
_entity.pdbx_description
1 polymer ?
#
loop_
_entity_poly.entity_id
_entity_poly.type
_entity_poly.pdbx_seq_one_letter_code
_entity_poly.pdbx_strand_id
1 'polypeptide(L)'
;MVDEVTKKTLAQVPLLKTKAGPRDGELWVQRLKEEYMSLITYVQNNKDSDNDWFRLESNKEGTRWFGKCWYIHNLLKYEFDVEFDIPVTFPTTAPEIALPELDGKTAKMYSWDHGLL
;
A
#
# COMPACT_ATOMS: atom_id res chain seq x y z
N MET A 1 3.17 -9.97 -19.90
CA MET A 1 3.63 -11.02 -18.97
C MET A 1 4.39 -10.34 -17.85
N VAL A 2 4.14 -10.70 -16.59
CA VAL A 2 4.95 -10.23 -15.45
C VAL A 2 6.34 -10.86 -15.57
N ASP A 3 7.40 -10.09 -15.38
CA ASP A 3 8.77 -10.58 -15.48
C ASP A 3 9.13 -11.51 -14.30
N GLU A 4 10.13 -12.36 -14.49
CA GLU A 4 10.53 -13.38 -13.51
C GLU A 4 11.03 -12.78 -12.19
N VAL A 5 11.64 -11.58 -12.22
CA VAL A 5 12.11 -10.92 -11.00
C VAL A 5 10.91 -10.49 -10.16
N THR A 6 9.95 -9.80 -10.78
CA THR A 6 8.70 -9.39 -10.12
C THR A 6 7.94 -10.60 -9.56
N LYS A 7 7.84 -11.70 -10.31
CA LYS A 7 7.20 -12.93 -9.80
C LYS A 7 7.91 -13.49 -8.57
N LYS A 8 9.25 -13.54 -8.58
CA LYS A 8 10.04 -14.07 -7.47
C LYS A 8 9.88 -13.21 -6.21
N THR A 9 9.89 -11.90 -6.36
CA THR A 9 9.66 -10.96 -5.25
C THR A 9 8.27 -11.15 -4.65
N LEU A 10 7.22 -11.24 -5.49
CA LEU A 10 5.84 -11.44 -5.03
C LEU A 10 5.65 -12.80 -4.33
N ALA A 11 6.35 -13.84 -4.77
CA ALA A 11 6.27 -15.17 -4.16
C ALA A 11 6.82 -15.23 -2.72
N GLN A 12 7.63 -14.24 -2.32
CA GLN A 12 8.18 -14.14 -0.97
C GLN A 12 7.28 -13.36 0.00
N VAL A 13 6.21 -12.74 -0.50
CA VAL A 13 5.27 -11.99 0.33
C VAL A 13 4.32 -12.96 1.06
N PRO A 14 4.22 -12.91 2.40
CA PRO A 14 3.33 -13.78 3.14
C PRO A 14 1.87 -13.61 2.70
N LEU A 15 1.21 -14.73 2.38
CA LEU A 15 -0.19 -14.75 2.01
C LEU A 15 -1.09 -14.61 3.25
N LEU A 16 -2.15 -13.83 3.10
CA LEU A 16 -3.15 -13.61 4.12
C LEU A 16 -4.28 -14.64 4.02
N LYS A 17 -4.83 -15.02 5.16
CA LYS A 17 -5.83 -16.09 5.27
C LYS A 17 -7.20 -15.57 5.69
N THR A 18 -7.21 -14.52 6.52
CA THR A 18 -8.44 -13.99 7.10
C THR A 18 -9.18 -13.12 6.07
N LYS A 19 -10.37 -13.52 5.63
CA LYS A 19 -11.21 -12.70 4.75
C LYS A 19 -12.14 -11.83 5.59
N ALA A 20 -11.63 -10.69 6.05
CA ALA A 20 -12.35 -9.74 6.89
C ALA A 20 -12.03 -8.29 6.50
N GLY A 21 -13.03 -7.42 6.55
CA GLY A 21 -12.92 -5.98 6.31
C GLY A 21 -13.10 -5.15 7.58
N PRO A 22 -13.05 -3.81 7.48
CA PRO A 22 -13.07 -2.90 8.63
C PRO A 22 -14.25 -3.03 9.59
N ARG A 23 -15.36 -3.65 9.16
CA ARG A 23 -16.59 -3.80 9.95
C ARG A 23 -16.69 -5.14 10.70
N ASP A 24 -15.73 -6.04 10.51
CA ASP A 24 -15.79 -7.41 11.06
C ASP A 24 -15.18 -7.53 12.46
N GLY A 25 -14.99 -6.42 13.18
CA GLY A 25 -14.59 -6.40 14.59
C GLY A 25 -13.27 -7.12 14.87
N GLU A 26 -13.28 -8.17 15.69
CA GLU A 26 -12.07 -8.92 16.05
C GLU A 26 -11.40 -9.59 14.84
N LEU A 27 -12.18 -10.02 13.84
CA LEU A 27 -11.62 -10.59 12.62
C LEU A 27 -10.85 -9.55 11.81
N TRP A 28 -11.25 -8.27 11.88
CA TRP A 28 -10.48 -7.17 11.29
C TRP A 28 -9.13 -6.98 11.99
N VAL A 29 -9.11 -7.06 13.33
CA VAL A 29 -7.86 -6.98 14.09
C VAL A 29 -6.92 -8.13 13.74
N GLN A 30 -7.46 -9.35 13.55
CA GLN A 30 -6.67 -10.48 13.08
C GLN A 30 -6.13 -10.25 11.66
N ARG A 31 -6.97 -9.77 10.74
CA ARG A 31 -6.55 -9.41 9.38
C ARG A 31 -5.47 -8.33 9.38
N LEU A 32 -5.62 -7.27 10.17
CA LEU A 32 -4.62 -6.20 10.29
C LEU A 32 -3.26 -6.73 10.77
N LYS A 33 -3.24 -7.67 11.73
CA LYS A 33 -1.98 -8.32 12.13
C LYS A 33 -1.32 -9.05 10.95
N GLU A 34 -2.11 -9.74 10.14
CA GLU A 34 -1.62 -10.40 8.91
C GLU A 34 -1.07 -9.38 7.89
N GLU A 35 -1.77 -8.26 7.68
CA GLU A 35 -1.33 -7.16 6.78
C GLU A 35 0.00 -6.56 7.26
N TYR A 36 0.11 -6.23 8.55
CA TYR A 36 1.35 -5.69 9.12
C TYR A 36 2.52 -6.66 8.99
N MET A 37 2.31 -7.94 9.30
CA MET A 37 3.37 -8.95 9.13
C MET A 37 3.81 -9.05 7.67
N SER A 38 2.86 -9.04 6.73
CA SER A 38 3.16 -9.11 5.30
C SER A 38 3.94 -7.88 4.82
N LEU A 39 3.53 -6.67 5.22
CA LEU A 39 4.23 -5.42 4.90
C LEU A 39 5.64 -5.37 5.52
N ILE A 40 5.80 -5.76 6.78
CA ILE A 40 7.11 -5.78 7.45
C ILE A 40 8.05 -6.75 6.73
N THR A 41 7.60 -7.96 6.41
CA THR A 41 8.40 -8.92 5.64
C THR A 41 8.76 -8.37 4.27
N TYR A 42 7.83 -7.73 3.58
CA TYR A 42 8.11 -7.16 2.26
C TYR A 42 9.15 -6.02 2.32
N VAL A 43 9.02 -5.11 3.28
CA VAL A 43 10.00 -4.04 3.52
C VAL A 43 11.37 -4.61 3.89
N GLN A 44 11.43 -5.65 4.73
CA GLN A 44 12.69 -6.30 5.08
C GLN A 44 13.37 -6.92 3.85
N ASN A 45 12.62 -7.66 3.03
CA ASN A 45 13.13 -8.25 1.79
C ASN A 45 13.64 -7.17 0.82
N ASN A 46 12.90 -6.06 0.69
CA ASN A 46 13.30 -4.93 -0.13
C ASN A 46 14.61 -4.30 0.36
N LYS A 47 14.78 -4.13 1.67
CA LYS A 47 16.04 -3.64 2.27
C LYS A 47 17.22 -4.58 2.04
N ASP A 48 17.00 -5.88 2.20
CA ASP A 48 18.03 -6.90 2.00
C ASP A 48 18.47 -6.99 0.52
N SER A 49 17.63 -6.52 -0.40
CA SER A 49 17.91 -6.42 -1.84
C SER A 49 18.24 -5.00 -2.31
N ASP A 50 18.53 -4.08 -1.39
CA ASP A 50 18.87 -2.66 -1.66
C ASP A 50 17.86 -1.91 -2.54
N ASN A 51 16.58 -2.24 -2.37
CA ASN A 51 15.46 -1.70 -3.12
C ASN A 51 14.33 -1.23 -2.18
N ASP A 52 14.68 -0.60 -1.05
CA ASP A 52 13.70 0.02 -0.16
C ASP A 52 13.05 1.22 -0.86
N TRP A 53 11.72 1.23 -0.98
CA TRP A 53 10.99 2.20 -1.82
C TRP A 53 9.75 2.82 -1.18
N PHE A 54 9.36 2.40 0.03
CA PHE A 54 8.20 2.99 0.71
C PHE A 54 8.20 2.81 2.23
N ARG A 55 7.43 3.66 2.91
CA ARG A 55 7.01 3.48 4.31
C ARG A 55 5.53 3.85 4.42
N LEU A 56 4.79 3.01 5.13
CA LEU A 56 3.37 3.21 5.39
C LEU A 56 3.09 3.01 6.87
N GLU A 57 2.22 3.86 7.39
CA GLU A 57 1.64 3.79 8.72
C GLU A 57 0.12 3.86 8.58
N SER A 58 -0.60 3.50 9.65
CA SER A 58 -2.05 3.60 9.69
C SER A 58 -2.52 4.24 10.97
N ASN A 59 -3.77 4.70 10.99
CA ASN A 59 -4.46 5.06 12.22
C ASN A 59 -4.64 3.84 13.14
N LYS A 60 -5.10 4.08 14.38
CA LYS A 60 -5.26 3.00 15.37
C LYS A 60 -6.22 1.90 14.91
N GLU A 61 -7.18 2.26 14.08
CA GLU A 61 -8.20 1.37 13.53
C GLU A 61 -7.75 0.63 12.26
N GLY A 62 -6.61 1.00 11.68
CA GLY A 62 -6.08 0.43 10.44
C GLY A 62 -6.91 0.72 9.19
N THR A 63 -7.78 1.73 9.25
CA THR A 63 -8.73 2.08 8.17
C THR A 63 -8.25 3.22 7.29
N ARG A 64 -7.34 4.06 7.78
CA ARG A 64 -6.67 5.10 6.99
C ARG A 64 -5.18 4.87 7.04
N TRP A 65 -4.57 4.80 5.87
CA TRP A 65 -3.15 4.58 5.69
C TRP A 65 -2.51 5.80 5.05
N PHE A 66 -1.32 6.12 5.50
CA PHE A 66 -0.56 7.26 5.01
C PHE A 66 0.94 6.99 5.15
N GLY A 67 1.74 7.69 4.35
CA GLY A 67 3.18 7.56 4.40
C GLY A 67 3.82 8.15 3.17
N LYS A 68 4.96 7.58 2.78
CA LYS A 68 5.76 8.07 1.65
C LYS A 68 6.26 6.92 0.82
N CYS A 69 6.28 7.10 -0.49
CA CYS A 69 7.01 6.24 -1.41
C CYS A 69 8.07 7.07 -2.13
N TRP A 70 9.10 6.40 -2.63
CA TRP A 70 10.12 7.08 -3.40
C TRP A 70 10.61 6.22 -4.56
N TYR A 71 11.13 6.90 -5.57
CA TYR A 71 11.68 6.29 -6.76
C TYR A 71 13.02 6.93 -7.08
N ILE A 72 14.02 6.11 -7.39
CA ILE A 72 15.35 6.58 -7.77
C ILE A 72 15.47 6.48 -9.28
N HIS A 73 15.72 7.62 -9.93
CA HIS A 73 15.95 7.67 -11.38
C HIS A 73 17.09 8.63 -11.67
N ASN A 74 18.08 8.16 -12.44
CA ASN A 74 19.30 8.93 -12.75
C ASN A 74 20.00 9.49 -11.50
N LEU A 75 20.14 8.66 -10.45
CA LEU A 75 20.73 9.03 -9.15
C LEU A 75 19.99 10.16 -8.40
N LEU A 76 18.78 10.52 -8.83
CA LEU A 76 17.90 11.45 -8.12
C LEU A 76 16.78 10.67 -7.43
N LYS A 77 16.60 10.94 -6.14
CA LYS A 77 15.48 10.41 -5.36
C LYS A 77 14.29 11.34 -5.47
N TYR A 78 13.18 10.82 -5.98
CA TYR A 78 11.88 11.47 -6.01
C TYR A 78 11.04 10.85 -4.91
N GLU A 79 10.50 11.66 -4.01
CA GLU A 79 9.70 11.21 -2.87
C GLU A 79 8.30 11.81 -2.99
N PHE A 80 7.28 11.02 -2.67
CA PHE A 80 5.88 11.39 -2.80
C PHE A 80 5.11 10.98 -1.56
N ASP A 81 4.21 11.84 -1.10
CA ASP A 81 3.19 11.48 -0.13
C ASP A 81 2.18 10.49 -0.71
N VAL A 82 1.88 9.47 0.09
CA VAL A 82 0.91 8.41 -0.23
C VAL A 82 -0.15 8.39 0.85
N GLU A 83 -1.41 8.37 0.45
CA GLU A 83 -2.52 8.11 1.37
C GLU A 83 -3.63 7.29 0.71
N PHE A 84 -4.35 6.53 1.52
CA PHE A 84 -5.54 5.80 1.09
C PHE A 84 -6.39 5.35 2.27
N ASP A 85 -7.68 5.23 2.03
CA ASP A 85 -8.63 4.65 2.97
C ASP A 85 -8.97 3.21 2.56
N ILE A 86 -9.19 2.35 3.55
CA ILE A 86 -9.62 0.98 3.34
C ILE A 86 -11.14 0.98 3.09
N PRO A 87 -11.60 0.52 1.90
CA PRO A 87 -13.02 0.46 1.62
C PRO A 87 -13.70 -0.58 2.52
N VAL A 88 -14.98 -0.39 2.80
CA VAL A 88 -15.78 -1.31 3.64
C VAL A 88 -15.80 -2.74 3.07
N THR A 89 -15.67 -2.87 1.75
CA THR A 89 -15.68 -4.16 1.03
C THR A 89 -14.29 -4.80 0.90
N PHE A 90 -13.25 -4.23 1.50
CA PHE A 90 -11.92 -4.84 1.60
C PHE A 90 -12.02 -6.20 2.33
N PRO A 91 -11.26 -7.23 1.95
CA PRO A 91 -10.23 -7.29 0.89
C PRO A 91 -10.77 -7.62 -0.50
N THR A 92 -12.09 -7.67 -0.69
CA THR A 92 -12.69 -7.98 -2.00
C THR A 92 -12.50 -6.84 -2.99
N THR A 93 -12.62 -5.60 -2.50
CA THR A 93 -12.29 -4.38 -3.27
C THR A 93 -10.94 -3.86 -2.81
N ALA A 94 -10.03 -3.58 -3.75
CA ALA A 94 -8.74 -2.98 -3.47
C ALA A 94 -8.91 -1.50 -3.04
N PRO A 95 -8.04 -0.98 -2.15
CA PRO A 95 -8.04 0.44 -1.83
C PRO A 95 -7.56 1.28 -3.02
N GLU A 96 -8.00 2.53 -3.06
CA GLU A 96 -7.58 3.51 -4.06
C GLU A 96 -6.41 4.32 -3.51
N ILE A 97 -5.22 4.14 -4.08
CA ILE A 97 -4.00 4.83 -3.64
C ILE A 97 -3.95 6.23 -4.24
N ALA A 98 -3.88 7.24 -3.38
CA ALA A 98 -3.70 8.63 -3.78
C ALA A 98 -2.23 9.05 -3.66
N LEU A 99 -1.78 9.80 -4.67
CA LEU A 99 -0.50 10.51 -4.69
C LEU A 99 -0.80 11.99 -4.95
N PRO A 100 -1.16 12.78 -3.92
CA PRO A 100 -1.70 14.14 -4.11
C PRO A 100 -0.75 15.05 -4.90
N GLU A 101 0.55 14.87 -4.73
CA GLU A 101 1.58 15.64 -5.43
C GLU A 101 1.61 15.45 -6.95
N LEU A 102 1.02 14.36 -7.45
CA LEU A 102 0.94 14.06 -8.88
C LEU A 102 -0.38 14.51 -9.51
N ASP A 103 -1.28 15.14 -8.74
CA ASP A 103 -2.57 15.58 -9.25
C ASP A 103 -2.46 16.70 -10.27
N GLY A 104 -3.20 16.55 -11.36
CA GLY A 104 -3.10 17.37 -12.57
C GLY A 104 -1.79 17.24 -13.34
N LYS A 105 -0.78 16.49 -12.87
CA LYS A 105 0.53 16.35 -13.55
C LYS A 105 0.61 15.18 -14.52
N THR A 106 -0.35 14.26 -14.47
CA THR A 106 -0.41 13.09 -15.36
C THR A 106 -1.85 12.74 -15.72
N ALA A 107 -2.07 12.32 -16.97
CA ALA A 107 -3.35 11.79 -17.42
C ALA A 107 -3.64 10.37 -16.89
N LYS A 108 -2.66 9.73 -16.25
CA LYS A 108 -2.78 8.40 -15.65
C LYS A 108 -3.16 8.45 -14.17
N MET A 109 -3.88 9.49 -13.77
CA MET A 109 -4.46 9.60 -12.45
C MET A 109 -5.91 10.09 -12.59
N TYR A 110 -6.82 9.46 -11.87
CA TYR A 110 -8.19 9.95 -11.75
C TYR A 110 -8.17 11.18 -10.84
N SER A 111 -8.97 12.20 -11.19
CA SER A 111 -9.10 13.39 -10.36
C SER A 111 -9.61 12.99 -8.98
N TRP A 112 -8.82 13.26 -7.96
CA TRP A 112 -9.14 12.95 -6.58
C TRP A 112 -9.82 14.19 -5.97
N ASP A 113 -11.12 14.35 -6.23
CA ASP A 113 -11.86 15.47 -5.68
C ASP A 113 -12.15 15.23 -4.19
N HIS A 114 -11.56 16.05 -3.34
CA HIS A 114 -11.70 16.00 -1.89
C HIS A 114 -13.01 16.61 -1.36
N GLY A 115 -14.05 16.75 -2.22
CA GLY A 115 -15.31 17.32 -1.77
C GLY A 115 -16.42 17.34 -2.81
N LEU A 116 -17.19 16.25 -2.90
CA LEU A 116 -18.62 16.27 -3.22
C LEU A 116 -19.36 15.15 -2.47
N LEU A 117 -19.57 15.37 -1.17
CA LEU A 117 -20.80 15.08 -0.42
C LEU A 117 -20.96 16.13 0.69
#